data_AF-A0A314KU25-F1
#
_entry.id   AF-A0A314KU25-F1
#
_cell.length_a   1.000
_cell.length_b   1.000
_cell.length_c   1.000
_cell.angle_alpha   90.00
_cell.angle_beta   90.00
_cell.angle_gamma   90.00
#
_symmetry.space_group_name_H-M   'P 1'
#
loop_
_entity.id
_entity.type
_entity.pdbx_description
1 polymer ?
#
loop_
_entity_poly.entity_id
_entity_poly.type
_entity_poly.pdbx_seq_one_letter_code
_entity_poly.pdbx_strand_id
1 'polypeptide(L)'
;LKFGIHVPTGCAFCGHSLESFNHLFFECSITKNLWSRLCFWLGHRRNIADWEAEMDWICKKAKSWKGINAITSCVFASTIALVWRERNKIRFEKGKYDENQVCREIALHIHIRG
;
A
#
# COMPACT_ATOMS: atom_id res chain seq x y z
N LEU A 1 -32.85 -10.19 -12.25
CA LEU A 1 -31.74 -9.28 -12.59
C LEU A 1 -30.44 -9.88 -12.08
N LYS A 2 -29.45 -10.17 -12.94
CA LYS A 2 -28.08 -10.45 -12.49
C LYS A 2 -27.31 -9.13 -12.53
N PHE A 3 -27.01 -8.56 -11.36
CA PHE A 3 -26.04 -7.47 -11.24
C PHE A 3 -24.65 -8.03 -11.49
N GLY A 4 -24.27 -8.17 -12.75
CA GLY A 4 -22.94 -8.62 -13.13
C GLY A 4 -22.03 -7.41 -13.32
N ILE A 5 -21.48 -6.86 -12.24
CA ILE A 5 -20.32 -5.96 -12.38
C ILE A 5 -19.17 -6.84 -12.86
N HIS A 6 -18.84 -6.76 -14.15
CA HIS A 6 -17.70 -7.46 -14.71
C HIS A 6 -16.42 -6.74 -14.28
N VAL A 7 -15.92 -7.08 -13.09
CA VAL A 7 -14.67 -6.54 -12.57
C VAL A 7 -13.51 -7.28 -13.23
N PRO A 8 -12.55 -6.58 -13.86
CA PRO A 8 -11.39 -7.25 -14.44
C PRO A 8 -10.61 -8.02 -13.36
N THR A 9 -10.20 -9.24 -13.67
CA THR A 9 -9.53 -10.12 -12.69
C THR A 9 -8.05 -9.80 -12.47
N GLY A 10 -7.40 -9.16 -13.45
CA GLY A 10 -6.00 -8.70 -13.33
C GLY A 10 -5.86 -7.55 -12.34
N CYS A 11 -4.72 -7.44 -11.66
CA CYS A 11 -4.39 -6.39 -10.70
C CYS A 11 -4.59 -4.98 -11.28
N ALA A 12 -5.26 -4.11 -10.53
CA ALA A 12 -5.52 -2.73 -10.92
C ALA A 12 -4.25 -1.90 -11.18
N PHE A 13 -3.12 -2.28 -10.56
CA PHE A 13 -1.86 -1.55 -10.65
C PHE A 13 -0.91 -2.10 -11.70
N CYS A 14 -0.48 -3.35 -11.57
CA CYS A 14 0.53 -3.91 -12.47
C CYS A 14 -0.07 -4.54 -13.74
N GLY A 15 -1.35 -4.93 -13.74
CA GLY A 15 -1.99 -5.63 -14.87
C GLY A 15 -1.44 -7.01 -15.22
N HIS A 16 -0.33 -7.46 -14.64
CA HIS A 16 0.41 -8.67 -15.04
C HIS A 16 0.03 -9.94 -14.25
N SER A 17 -0.76 -9.82 -13.19
CA SER A 17 -1.15 -10.95 -12.34
C SER A 17 -2.59 -10.79 -11.87
N LEU A 18 -3.21 -11.89 -11.43
CA LEU A 18 -4.53 -11.84 -10.83
C LEU A 18 -4.51 -11.00 -9.55
N GLU A 19 -5.55 -10.19 -9.37
CA GLU A 19 -5.72 -9.43 -8.14
C GLU A 19 -6.14 -10.35 -7.01
N SER A 20 -5.26 -10.50 -6.02
CA SER A 20 -5.56 -11.07 -4.71
C SER A 20 -5.16 -10.07 -3.63
N PHE A 21 -5.58 -10.30 -2.39
CA PHE A 21 -5.12 -9.49 -1.26
C PHE A 21 -3.58 -9.46 -1.17
N ASN A 22 -2.95 -10.65 -1.19
CA ASN A 22 -1.50 -10.77 -1.11
C ASN A 22 -0.82 -10.07 -2.28
N HIS A 23 -1.34 -10.28 -3.50
CA HIS A 23 -0.78 -9.63 -4.67
C HIS A 23 -0.90 -8.11 -4.56
N LEU A 24 -2.10 -7.60 -4.27
CA LEU A 24 -2.39 -6.17 -4.23
C LEU A 24 -1.48 -5.41 -3.27
N PHE A 25 -1.18 -5.97 -2.09
CA PHE A 25 -0.47 -5.24 -1.03
C PHE A 25 1.00 -5.64 -0.87
N PHE A 26 1.40 -6.87 -1.25
CA PHE A 26 2.71 -7.43 -0.86
C PHE A 26 3.53 -8.01 -2.03
N GLU A 27 2.92 -8.36 -3.16
CA GLU A 27 3.63 -8.98 -4.29
C GLU A 27 3.62 -8.11 -5.55
N CYS A 28 2.59 -7.29 -5.74
CA CYS A 28 2.49 -6.37 -6.88
C CYS A 28 3.71 -5.45 -6.87
N SER A 29 4.46 -5.45 -7.97
CA SER A 29 5.73 -4.72 -8.08
C SER A 29 5.58 -3.23 -7.72
N ILE A 30 4.44 -2.64 -8.07
CA ILE A 30 4.10 -1.24 -7.83
C ILE A 30 3.91 -0.95 -6.34
N THR A 31 2.97 -1.63 -5.68
CA THR A 31 2.66 -1.38 -4.26
C THR A 31 3.77 -1.88 -3.34
N LYS A 32 4.47 -2.95 -3.72
CA LYS A 32 5.67 -3.44 -3.03
C LYS A 32 6.81 -2.43 -3.10
N ASN A 33 7.05 -1.82 -4.27
CA ASN A 33 8.07 -0.78 -4.41
C ASN A 33 7.74 0.45 -3.56
N LEU A 34 6.48 0.87 -3.57
CA LEU A 34 6.00 1.96 -2.72
C LEU A 34 6.30 1.68 -1.23
N TRP A 35 5.93 0.50 -0.74
CA TRP A 35 6.17 0.14 0.66
C TRP A 35 7.66 0.05 1.00
N SER A 36 8.48 -0.49 0.08
CA SER A 36 9.95 -0.54 0.22
C SER A 36 10.56 0.86 0.33
N ARG A 37 10.14 1.81 -0.52
CA ARG A 37 10.60 3.21 -0.48
C ARG A 37 10.25 3.90 0.83
N LEU A 38 9.05 3.66 1.36
CA LEU A 38 8.62 4.20 2.65
C LEU A 38 9.42 3.60 3.81
N CYS A 39 9.66 2.29 3.79
CA CYS A 39 10.55 1.64 4.76
C CYS A 39 11.95 2.26 4.75
N PHE A 40 12.54 2.44 3.56
CA PHE A 40 13.86 3.06 3.41
C PHE A 40 13.87 4.50 3.94
N TRP A 41 12.85 5.30 3.63
CA TRP A 41 12.71 6.67 4.12
C TRP A 41 12.60 6.74 5.65
N LEU A 42 11.91 5.77 6.26
CA LEU A 42 11.81 5.62 7.72
C LEU A 42 13.08 5.03 8.38
N GLY A 43 14.12 4.73 7.59
CA GLY A 43 15.39 4.16 8.06
C GLY A 43 15.39 2.63 8.21
N HIS A 44 14.38 1.93 7.73
CA HIS A 44 14.32 0.46 7.74
C HIS A 44 14.90 -0.12 6.45
N ARG A 45 16.01 -0.85 6.55
CA ARG A 45 16.59 -1.60 5.42
C ARG A 45 16.10 -3.04 5.46
N ARG A 46 14.95 -3.31 4.85
CA ARG A 46 14.34 -4.64 4.80
C ARG A 46 13.64 -4.89 3.48
N ASN A 47 13.57 -6.17 3.09
CA ASN A 47 12.71 -6.60 2.00
C ASN A 47 11.26 -6.70 2.49
N ILE A 48 10.33 -6.34 1.60
CA ILE A 48 8.91 -6.54 1.86
C ILE A 48 8.57 -8.02 1.73
N ALA A 49 8.03 -8.57 2.80
CA ALA A 49 7.61 -9.95 2.95
C ALA A 49 6.11 -10.11 2.67
N ASP A 50 5.59 -11.31 2.91
CA ASP A 50 4.15 -11.57 2.88
C ASP A 50 3.39 -10.85 4.02
N TRP A 51 2.06 -10.90 3.92
CA TRP A 51 1.15 -10.28 4.89
C TRP A 51 1.45 -10.65 6.34
N GLU A 52 1.70 -11.93 6.63
CA GLU A 52 1.85 -12.42 7.99
C GLU A 52 3.13 -11.86 8.62
N ALA A 53 4.24 -11.91 7.88
CA ALA A 53 5.52 -11.37 8.31
C ALA A 53 5.48 -9.83 8.45
N GLU A 54 4.82 -9.13 7.54
CA GLU A 54 4.62 -7.68 7.63
C GLU A 54 3.78 -7.29 8.84
N MET A 55 2.70 -8.03 9.11
CA MET A 55 1.82 -7.76 10.25
C MET A 55 2.49 -8.04 11.59
N ASP A 56 3.24 -9.13 11.72
CA ASP A 56 4.04 -9.39 12.93
C ASP A 56 5.04 -8.25 13.17
N TRP A 57 5.73 -7.81 12.13
CA TRP A 57 6.68 -6.70 12.22
C TRP A 57 5.99 -5.40 12.64
N ILE A 58 4.89 -5.01 11.98
CA ILE A 58 4.15 -3.78 12.31
C ILE A 58 3.53 -3.83 13.69
N CYS A 59 3.02 -4.98 14.14
CA CYS A 59 2.47 -5.13 15.50
C CYS A 59 3.56 -4.95 16.56
N LYS A 60 4.78 -5.45 16.32
CA LYS A 60 5.93 -5.20 17.20
C LYS A 60 6.31 -3.72 17.25
N LYS A 61 6.23 -3.01 16.11
CA LYS A 61 6.48 -1.56 16.03
C LYS A 61 5.43 -0.76 16.80
N ALA A 62 4.15 -1.09 16.64
CA ALA A 62 3.05 -0.39 17.27
C ALA A 62 3.09 -0.46 18.81
N LYS A 63 3.65 -1.55 19.37
CA LYS A 63 3.83 -1.74 20.81
C LYS A 63 5.06 -1.05 21.39
N SER A 64 5.88 -0.41 20.56
CA SER A 64 7.15 0.20 20.98
C SER A 64 6.96 1.66 21.39
N TRP A 65 7.69 2.08 22.43
CA TRP A 65 7.75 3.47 22.91
C TRP A 65 8.57 4.42 22.01
N LYS A 66 9.24 3.91 20.98
CA LYS A 66 10.04 4.75 20.08
C LYS A 66 9.13 5.48 19.10
N GLY A 67 9.18 6.81 19.05
CA GLY A 67 8.36 7.63 18.15
C GLY A 67 8.43 7.19 16.68
N ILE A 68 9.61 6.85 16.18
CA ILE A 68 9.79 6.34 14.80
C ILE A 68 8.98 5.07 14.53
N ASN A 69 8.80 4.20 15.53
CA ASN A 69 8.02 2.98 15.37
C ASN A 69 6.51 3.26 15.33
N ALA A 70 6.02 4.23 16.12
CA ALA A 70 4.64 4.71 16.00
C ALA A 70 4.38 5.33 14.62
N ILE A 71 5.29 6.19 14.14
CA ILE A 71 5.24 6.75 12.78
C ILE A 71 5.23 5.63 11.74
N THR A 72 6.10 4.63 11.88
CA THR A 72 6.15 3.47 10.97
C THR A 72 4.80 2.75 10.88
N SER A 73 4.15 2.48 12.02
CA SER A 73 2.83 1.84 12.05
C SER A 73 1.74 2.72 11.41
N CYS A 74 1.78 4.05 11.63
CA CYS A 74 0.86 4.98 10.98
C CYS A 74 1.06 5.04 9.45
N VAL A 75 2.31 5.05 8.98
CA VAL A 75 2.65 5.05 7.56
C VAL A 75 2.18 3.74 6.90
N PHE A 76 2.34 2.60 7.56
CA PHE A 76 1.83 1.32 7.07
C PHE A 76 0.31 1.35 6.89
N ALA A 77 -0.43 1.72 7.94
CA ALA A 77 -1.90 1.80 7.88
C ALA A 77 -2.37 2.77 6.80
N SER A 78 -1.70 3.91 6.67
CA SER A 78 -1.98 4.91 5.63
C SER A 78 -1.72 4.36 4.22
N THR A 79 -0.64 3.59 4.04
CA THR A 79 -0.30 2.96 2.76
C THR A 79 -1.38 1.97 2.34
N ILE A 80 -1.83 1.09 3.23
CA ILE A 80 -2.92 0.14 2.95
C ILE A 80 -4.21 0.88 2.55
N ALA A 81 -4.58 1.92 3.31
CA ALA A 81 -5.78 2.71 3.02
C ALA A 81 -5.70 3.43 1.67
N LEU A 82 -4.55 4.02 1.34
CA LEU A 82 -4.32 4.72 0.08
C LEU A 82 -4.34 3.75 -1.10
N VAL A 83 -3.63 2.62 -1.01
CA VAL A 83 -3.65 1.57 -2.05
C VAL A 83 -5.07 1.09 -2.30
N TRP A 84 -5.85 0.84 -1.25
CA TRP A 84 -7.25 0.42 -1.39
C TRP A 84 -8.11 1.49 -2.08
N ARG A 85 -7.96 2.76 -1.69
CA ARG A 85 -8.68 3.89 -2.29
C ARG A 85 -8.36 4.04 -3.78
N GLU A 86 -7.08 4.03 -4.15
CA GLU A 86 -6.67 4.18 -5.54
C GLU A 86 -7.10 2.99 -6.40
N ARG A 87 -7.03 1.76 -5.87
CA ARG A 87 -7.59 0.58 -6.52
C ARG A 87 -9.07 0.78 -6.83
N ASN A 88 -9.87 1.27 -5.88
CA ASN A 88 -11.30 1.46 -6.10
C ASN A 88 -11.60 2.55 -7.16
N LYS A 89 -10.84 3.65 -7.18
CA LYS A 89 -10.95 4.65 -8.25
C LYS A 89 -10.68 4.05 -9.64
N ILE A 90 -9.64 3.22 -9.75
CA ILE A 90 -9.31 2.53 -11.01
C ILE A 90 -10.46 1.61 -11.44
N ARG A 91 -11.04 0.85 -10.50
CA ARG A 91 -12.12 -0.12 -10.80
C ARG A 91 -13.46 0.51 -11.14
N PHE A 92 -13.84 1.57 -10.45
CA PHE A 92 -15.23 2.02 -10.44
C PHE A 92 -15.42 3.42 -11.02
N GLU A 93 -14.37 4.24 -11.10
CA GLU A 93 -14.45 5.64 -11.53
C GLU A 93 -13.72 5.91 -12.85
N LYS A 94 -13.28 4.85 -13.57
CA LYS A 94 -12.42 4.91 -14.76
C LYS A 94 -11.12 5.70 -14.50
N GLY A 95 -10.66 5.75 -13.26
CA GLY A 95 -9.39 6.38 -12.89
C GLY A 95 -8.22 5.69 -13.60
N LYS A 96 -7.21 6.46 -14.02
CA LYS A 96 -5.92 5.92 -14.46
C LYS A 96 -4.99 5.90 -13.26
N TYR A 97 -4.22 4.82 -13.11
CA TYR A 97 -3.14 4.79 -12.13
C TYR A 97 -2.04 5.77 -12.54
N ASP A 98 -1.71 6.71 -11.66
CA ASP A 98 -0.56 7.59 -11.78
C ASP A 98 0.36 7.39 -10.57
N GLU A 99 1.46 6.67 -10.79
CA GLU A 99 2.46 6.36 -9.77
C GLU A 99 3.03 7.63 -9.10
N ASN A 100 3.22 8.71 -9.87
CA ASN A 100 3.77 9.96 -9.37
C ASN A 100 2.78 10.68 -8.46
N GLN A 101 1.49 10.66 -8.83
CA GLN A 101 0.43 11.22 -7.98
C GLN A 101 0.34 10.47 -6.65
N VAL A 102 0.36 9.13 -6.67
CA VAL A 102 0.28 8.31 -5.46
C VAL A 102 1.48 8.54 -4.55
N CYS A 103 2.69 8.58 -5.11
CA CYS A 103 3.91 8.89 -4.35
C CYS A 103 3.84 10.30 -3.73
N ARG A 104 3.34 11.29 -4.47
CA ARG A 104 3.20 12.68 -3.99
C ARG A 104 2.17 12.79 -2.87
N GLU A 105 1.03 12.13 -2.99
CA GLU A 105 -0.01 12.16 -1.96
C GLU A 105 0.45 11.47 -0.67
N ILE A 106 1.20 10.38 -0.77
CA ILE A 106 1.80 9.72 0.39
C ILE A 106 2.83 10.66 1.05
N ALA A 107 3.69 11.29 0.25
CA ALA A 107 4.65 12.27 0.77
C ALA A 107 3.95 13.46 1.45
N LEU A 108 2.87 13.99 0.86
CA LEU A 108 2.06 15.08 1.43
C LEU A 108 1.35 14.66 2.72
N HIS A 109 0.73 13.49 2.76
CA HIS A 109 0.07 12.99 3.96
C HIS A 109 1.05 12.76 5.13
N ILE A 110 2.29 12.41 4.82
CA ILE A 110 3.36 12.24 5.79
C ILE A 110 3.93 13.60 6.23
N HIS A 111 4.11 14.57 5.32
CA HIS A 111 4.67 15.90 5.66
C HIS A 111 3.70 16.83 6.38
N ILE A 112 2.39 16.75 6.11
CA ILE A 112 1.39 17.65 6.72
C ILE A 112 1.09 17.26 8.19
N ARG A 113 1.43 16.04 8.61
CA ARG A 113 1.15 15.51 9.95
C ARG A 113 2.40 15.15 10.76
N GLY A 114 3.59 15.45 10.23
CA GLY A 114 4.87 15.31 10.91
C GLY A 114 5.29 16.61 11.59
#